data_AF-A0A521TG07-F1
#
_entry.id   AF-A0A521TG07-F1
#
_cell.length_a   1.000
_cell.length_b   1.000
_cell.length_c   1.000
_cell.angle_alpha   90.00
_cell.angle_beta   90.00
_cell.angle_gamma   90.00
#
_symmetry.space_group_name_H-M   'P 1'
#
loop_
_entity.id
_entity.type
_entity.pdbx_description
1 polymer ?
#
loop_
_entity_poly.entity_id
_entity_poly.type
_entity_poly.pdbx_seq_one_letter_code
_entity_poly.pdbx_strand_id
1 'polypeptide(L)'
;MDPVEGQLEAYNARDAERFARFFTDDVVIDDAAGQRLMTGRDELRARYGEMFAASPELHCTVVTRLRAGRFVVDEERVTGRGPEALHVIVVYTLRGELIAHVRVLR
;
A
#
# COMPACT_ATOMS: atom_id res chain seq x y z
N MET A 1 11.92 -1.63 -12.21
CA MET A 1 10.46 -1.84 -12.09
C MET A 1 9.97 -0.81 -11.09
N ASP A 2 8.88 -0.07 -11.33
CA ASP A 2 8.40 0.91 -10.34
C ASP A 2 7.75 0.16 -9.16
N PRO A 3 8.25 0.31 -7.92
CA PRO A 3 7.70 -0.42 -6.78
C PRO A 3 6.26 -0.02 -6.44
N VAL A 4 5.82 1.20 -6.78
CA VAL A 4 4.46 1.69 -6.50
C VAL A 4 3.44 1.14 -7.51
N GLU A 5 3.85 0.88 -8.75
CA GLU A 5 3.04 0.11 -9.71
C GLU A 5 3.01 -1.36 -9.35
N GLY A 6 4.18 -1.95 -9.08
CA GLY A 6 4.30 -3.37 -8.77
C GLY A 6 3.52 -3.78 -7.52
N GLN A 7 3.54 -2.96 -6.46
CA GLN A 7 2.76 -3.24 -5.26
C GLN A 7 1.24 -3.16 -5.53
N LEU A 8 0.79 -2.22 -6.38
CA LEU A 8 -0.63 -2.08 -6.72
C LEU A 8 -1.14 -3.30 -7.51
N GLU A 9 -0.34 -3.78 -8.47
CA GLU A 9 -0.65 -5.01 -9.20
C GLU A 9 -0.75 -6.21 -8.26
N ALA A 10 0.21 -6.35 -7.34
CA ALA A 10 0.20 -7.42 -6.34
C ALA A 10 -0.99 -7.31 -5.38
N TYR A 11 -1.36 -6.08 -4.99
CA TYR A 11 -2.53 -5.80 -4.17
C TYR A 11 -3.82 -6.26 -4.84
N ASN A 12 -4.00 -5.87 -6.11
CA ASN A 12 -5.17 -6.26 -6.91
C ASN A 12 -5.20 -7.76 -7.25
N ALA A 13 -4.03 -8.40 -7.32
CA ALA A 13 -3.90 -9.84 -7.43
C ALA A 13 -4.07 -10.58 -6.08
N ARG A 14 -4.17 -9.84 -4.96
CA ARG A 14 -4.25 -10.39 -3.59
C ARG A 14 -3.04 -11.28 -3.24
N ASP A 15 -1.88 -10.96 -3.78
CA ASP A 15 -0.62 -11.68 -3.57
C ASP A 15 0.24 -10.97 -2.51
N ALA A 16 0.10 -11.39 -1.25
CA ALA A 16 0.80 -10.78 -0.12
C ALA A 16 2.33 -10.94 -0.20
N GLU A 17 2.82 -12.04 -0.76
CA GLU A 17 4.24 -12.31 -0.89
C GLU A 17 4.86 -11.41 -1.96
N ARG A 18 4.22 -11.30 -3.14
CA ARG A 18 4.65 -10.36 -4.18
C ARG A 18 4.52 -8.91 -3.72
N PHE A 19 3.44 -8.58 -3.00
CA PHE A 19 3.21 -7.24 -2.45
C PHE A 19 4.36 -6.81 -1.53
N ALA A 20 4.71 -7.65 -0.56
CA ALA A 20 5.74 -7.35 0.44
C ALA A 20 7.13 -7.11 -0.16
N ARG A 21 7.45 -7.71 -1.32
CA ARG A 21 8.76 -7.55 -2.00
C ARG A 21 9.05 -6.13 -2.47
N PHE A 22 8.04 -5.29 -2.63
CA PHE A 22 8.21 -3.89 -3.05
C PHE A 22 8.55 -2.94 -1.90
N PHE A 23 8.57 -3.43 -0.66
CA PHE A 23 8.83 -2.64 0.53
C PHE A 23 10.19 -2.98 1.13
N THR A 24 10.83 -2.06 1.84
CA THR A 24 12.08 -2.33 2.57
C THR A 24 11.85 -3.23 3.78
N ASP A 25 12.89 -3.91 4.26
CA ASP A 25 12.78 -4.79 5.45
C ASP A 25 12.29 -4.05 6.70
N ASP A 26 12.63 -2.76 6.80
CA ASP A 26 12.33 -1.81 7.88
C ASP A 26 11.19 -0.84 7.53
N VAL A 27 10.35 -1.16 6.53
CA VAL A 27 9.27 -0.26 6.07
C VAL A 27 8.40 0.24 7.22
N VAL A 28 7.99 1.49 7.15
CA VAL A 28 7.10 2.10 8.12
C VAL A 28 5.77 2.48 7.47
N ILE A 29 4.66 2.13 8.11
CA ILE A 29 3.33 2.60 7.71
C ILE A 29 2.70 3.36 8.87
N ASP A 30 2.31 4.61 8.62
CA ASP A 30 1.62 5.47 9.60
C ASP A 30 0.35 6.11 9.02
N ASP A 31 -0.48 6.65 9.91
CA ASP A 31 -1.64 7.45 9.52
C ASP A 31 -1.30 8.96 9.41
N ALA A 32 -2.30 9.77 9.09
CA ALA A 32 -2.17 11.22 8.95
C ALA A 32 -1.70 11.92 10.24
N ALA A 33 -1.94 11.35 11.43
CA ALA A 33 -1.47 11.87 12.71
C ALA A 33 -0.03 11.43 13.03
N GLY A 34 0.57 10.57 12.21
CA GLY A 34 1.88 9.96 12.45
C GLY A 34 1.83 8.78 13.42
N GLN A 35 0.64 8.25 13.72
CA GLN A 35 0.53 7.04 14.53
C GLN A 35 1.01 5.84 13.72
N ARG A 36 1.94 5.07 14.29
CA ARG A 36 2.46 3.87 13.64
C ARG A 36 1.38 2.80 13.53
N LEU A 37 1.10 2.35 12.31
CA LEU A 37 0.15 1.28 12.03
C LEU A 37 0.86 -0.08 11.90
N MET A 38 1.99 -0.11 11.19
CA MET A 38 2.80 -1.31 10.94
C MET A 38 4.29 -0.94 10.80
N THR A 39 5.17 -1.87 11.16
CA THR A 39 6.62 -1.75 10.95
C THR A 39 7.21 -3.06 10.46
N GLY A 40 8.00 -2.97 9.40
CA GLY A 40 8.75 -4.06 8.82
C GLY A 40 7.96 -4.91 7.83
N ARG A 41 8.70 -5.53 6.91
CA ARG A 41 8.12 -6.29 5.80
C ARG A 41 7.33 -7.52 6.27
N ASP A 42 7.76 -8.16 7.35
CA ASP A 42 7.08 -9.36 7.86
C ASP A 42 5.69 -9.05 8.44
N GLU A 43 5.57 -7.98 9.24
CA GLU A 43 4.26 -7.53 9.75
C GLU A 43 3.34 -7.12 8.60
N LEU A 44 3.89 -6.38 7.62
CA LEU A 44 3.16 -5.98 6.42
C LEU A 44 2.57 -7.19 5.68
N ARG A 45 3.42 -8.19 5.39
CA ARG A 45 3.04 -9.41 4.69
C ARG A 45 1.95 -10.18 5.44
N ALA A 46 2.10 -10.35 6.75
CA ALA A 46 1.12 -11.07 7.56
C ALA A 46 -0.25 -10.37 7.55
N ARG A 47 -0.28 -9.06 7.83
CA ARG A 47 -1.54 -8.29 7.88
C ARG A 47 -2.23 -8.21 6.53
N TYR A 48 -1.50 -7.98 5.45
CA TYR A 48 -2.08 -7.95 4.10
C TYR A 48 -2.52 -9.35 3.66
N GLY A 49 -1.85 -10.41 4.08
CA GLY A 49 -2.28 -11.80 3.84
C GLY A 49 -3.65 -12.10 4.45
N GLU A 50 -3.85 -11.77 5.73
CA GLU A 50 -5.15 -11.91 6.41
C GLU A 50 -6.24 -11.07 5.73
N MET A 51 -5.91 -9.83 5.39
CA MET A 51 -6.81 -8.89 4.72
C MET A 51 -7.24 -9.39 3.33
N PHE A 52 -6.30 -9.89 2.53
CA PHE A 52 -6.57 -10.43 1.20
C PHE A 52 -7.42 -11.70 1.26
N ALA A 53 -7.16 -12.59 2.22
CA ALA A 53 -7.97 -13.78 2.45
C ALA A 53 -9.41 -13.43 2.85
N ALA A 54 -9.60 -12.38 3.65
CA ALA A 54 -10.92 -11.93 4.09
C ALA A 54 -11.68 -11.10 3.05
N SER A 55 -11.05 -10.66 1.95
CA SER A 55 -11.63 -9.72 0.97
C SER A 55 -11.47 -10.22 -0.48
N PRO A 56 -12.24 -11.24 -0.89
CA PRO A 56 -12.10 -11.86 -2.22
C PRO A 56 -12.45 -10.90 -3.38
N GLU A 57 -13.32 -9.93 -3.13
CA GLU A 57 -13.74 -8.91 -4.11
C GLU A 57 -12.89 -7.63 -4.04
N LEU A 58 -11.79 -7.65 -3.29
CA LEU A 58 -10.90 -6.50 -3.13
C LEU A 58 -10.38 -6.00 -4.46
N HIS A 59 -10.50 -4.70 -4.70
CA HIS A 59 -9.87 -4.02 -5.82
C HIS A 59 -9.53 -2.57 -5.45
N CYS A 60 -8.32 -2.13 -5.78
CA CYS A 60 -7.86 -0.76 -5.67
C CYS A 60 -7.68 -0.16 -7.06
N THR A 61 -8.24 1.02 -7.28
CA THR A 61 -8.03 1.82 -8.48
C THR A 61 -7.35 3.12 -8.09
N VAL A 62 -6.21 3.42 -8.73
CA VAL A 62 -5.56 4.73 -8.63
C VAL A 62 -6.32 5.71 -9.53
N VAL A 63 -6.90 6.75 -8.91
CA VAL A 63 -7.61 7.84 -9.58
C VAL A 63 -6.59 8.83 -10.15
N THR A 64 -5.62 9.20 -9.32
CA THR A 64 -4.57 10.17 -9.66
C THR A 64 -3.25 9.70 -9.05
N ARG A 65 -2.14 9.83 -9.80
CA ARG A 65 -0.79 9.63 -9.29
C ARG A 65 0.07 10.87 -9.54
N LEU A 66 0.74 11.33 -8.49
CA LEU A 66 1.72 12.42 -8.55
C LEU A 66 3.09 11.90 -8.12
N ARG A 67 4.15 12.35 -8.81
CA ARG A 67 5.53 11.93 -8.51
C ARG A 67 6.46 13.13 -8.41
N ALA A 68 7.23 13.19 -7.33
CA ALA A 68 8.23 14.22 -7.08
C ALA A 68 9.49 13.59 -6.46
N GLY A 69 10.48 13.30 -7.31
CA GLY A 69 11.71 12.64 -6.87
C GLY A 69 11.44 11.26 -6.25
N ARG A 70 11.74 11.11 -4.96
CA ARG A 70 11.49 9.86 -4.21
C ARG A 70 10.08 9.76 -3.61
N PHE A 71 9.24 10.78 -3.78
CA PHE A 71 7.90 10.81 -3.22
C PHE A 71 6.87 10.49 -4.32
N VAL A 72 5.90 9.64 -3.98
CA VAL A 72 4.76 9.32 -4.84
C VAL A 72 3.49 9.50 -4.01
N VAL A 73 2.46 10.10 -4.59
CA VAL A 73 1.16 10.27 -3.96
C VAL A 73 0.12 9.65 -4.87
N ASP A 74 -0.63 8.69 -4.32
CA ASP A 74 -1.77 8.09 -4.99
C ASP A 74 -3.05 8.53 -4.31
N GLU A 75 -4.01 8.99 -5.12
CA GLU A 75 -5.41 9.05 -4.75
C GLU A 75 -6.06 7.74 -5.18
N GLU A 76 -6.59 6.98 -4.22
CA GLU A 76 -7.05 5.62 -4.42
C GLU A 76 -8.54 5.48 -4.08
N ARG A 77 -9.22 4.64 -4.86
CA ARG A 77 -10.56 4.14 -4.56
C ARG A 77 -10.50 2.63 -4.37
N VAL A 78 -10.80 2.16 -3.17
CA VAL A 78 -10.74 0.73 -2.82
C VAL A 78 -12.15 0.18 -2.62
N THR A 79 -12.49 -0.90 -3.33
CA THR A 79 -13.75 -1.63 -3.21
C THR A 79 -13.52 -3.05 -2.67
N GLY A 80 -14.58 -3.71 -2.21
CA GLY A 80 -14.50 -5.11 -1.75
C GLY A 80 -13.97 -5.28 -0.32
N ARG A 81 -13.86 -4.19 0.45
CA ARG A 81 -13.53 -4.18 1.90
C ARG A 81 -14.74 -4.04 2.81
N GLY A 82 -15.93 -3.90 2.24
CA GLY A 82 -17.18 -3.57 2.91
C GLY A 82 -18.22 -3.12 1.89
N PRO A 83 -19.40 -2.65 2.34
CA PRO A 83 -20.49 -2.23 1.45
C PRO A 83 -20.16 -0.96 0.66
N GLU A 84 -19.29 -0.10 1.19
CA GLU A 84 -18.93 1.18 0.59
C GLU A 84 -17.48 1.17 0.08
N ALA A 85 -17.24 1.95 -0.97
CA ALA A 85 -15.89 2.19 -1.46
C ALA A 85 -15.14 3.12 -0.51
N LEU A 86 -13.89 2.76 -0.21
CA LEU A 86 -12.98 3.62 0.56
C LEU A 86 -12.28 4.58 -0.39
N HIS A 87 -12.25 5.86 -0.03
CA HIS A 87 -11.40 6.87 -0.67
C HIS A 87 -10.21 7.12 0.24
N VAL A 88 -9.00 7.00 -0.30
CA VAL A 88 -7.76 7.05 0.49
C VAL A 88 -6.71 7.80 -0.31
N ILE A 89 -5.91 8.65 0.36
CA ILE A 89 -4.68 9.18 -0.22
C ILE A 89 -3.50 8.46 0.43
N VAL A 90 -2.61 7.91 -0.39
CA VAL A 90 -1.43 7.18 0.06
C VAL A 90 -0.17 7.90 -0.40
N VAL A 91 0.68 8.26 0.55
CA VAL A 91 1.97 8.91 0.28
C VAL A 91 3.07 7.88 0.49
N TYR A 92 3.83 7.60 -0.56
CA TYR A 92 4.97 6.69 -0.54
C TYR A 92 6.27 7.47 -0.55
N THR A 93 7.24 7.07 0.28
CA THR A 93 8.64 7.50 0.18
C THR A 93 9.52 6.34 -0.23
N LEU A 94 10.22 6.50 -1.34
CA LEU A 94 11.10 5.48 -1.92
C LEU A 94 12.53 5.59 -1.37
N ARG A 95 13.18 4.43 -1.22
CA ARG A 95 14.60 4.28 -0.93
C ARG A 95 15.20 3.31 -1.95
N GLY A 96 15.82 3.88 -2.99
CA GLY A 96 16.25 3.11 -4.16
C GLY A 96 15.03 2.58 -4.92
N GLU A 97 15.00 1.28 -5.15
CA GLU A 97 13.93 0.59 -5.89
C GLU A 97 12.82 0.03 -4.98
N LEU A 98 12.78 0.42 -3.70
CA LEU A 98 11.81 -0.06 -2.71
C LEU A 98 11.07 1.07 -2.01
N ILE A 99 9.90 0.77 -1.48
CA ILE A 99 9.10 1.66 -0.63
C ILE A 99 9.59 1.53 0.82
N ALA A 100 10.05 2.63 1.40
CA ALA A 100 10.55 2.66 2.78
C ALA A 100 9.55 3.23 3.79
N HIS A 101 8.62 4.05 3.32
CA HIS A 101 7.60 4.66 4.17
C HIS A 101 6.29 4.83 3.40
N VAL A 102 5.19 4.63 4.10
CA VAL A 102 3.83 4.86 3.63
C VAL A 102 3.08 5.68 4.67
N ARG A 103 2.45 6.77 4.24
CA ARG A 103 1.44 7.47 5.04
C ARG A 103 0.08 7.31 4.42
N VAL A 104 -0.89 6.90 5.22
CA VAL A 104 -2.28 6.73 4.81
C VAL A 104 -3.11 7.90 5.34
N LEU A 105 -3.80 8.59 4.44
CA LEU A 105 -4.75 9.65 4.75
C LEU A 105 -6.14 9.14 4.37
N ARG A 106 -7.04 9.12 5.36
CA ARG A 106 -8.42 8.62 5.25
C ARG A 106 -9.35 9.55 6.03
#